data_AF-A0A1V5MUI9-F1
#
_entry.id   AF-A0A1V5MUI9-F1
#
_cell.length_a   1.000
_cell.length_b   1.000
_cell.length_c   1.000
_cell.angle_alpha   90.00
_cell.angle_beta   90.00
_cell.angle_gamma   90.00
#
_symmetry.space_group_name_H-M   'P 1'
#
loop_
_entity.id
_entity.type
_entity.pdbx_description
1 polymer ?
#
loop_
_entity_poly.entity_id
_entity_poly.type
_entity_poly.pdbx_seq_one_letter_code
_entity_poly.pdbx_strand_id
1 'polypeptide(L)'
;MIRLMCNTDAIIALSYVDLAAPLFGIGTCWAGFVTLAAAEYQPLKDFLALPEGRRFAVALLLGYSAYPITAIPRRNPLVVSWKQAYGGVLKTNKNKNNEIK
;
A
#
# COMPACT_ATOMS: atom_id res chain seq x y z
N MET A 1 4.79 3.28 -23.07
CA MET A 1 3.57 3.54 -22.28
C MET A 1 3.03 2.30 -21.56
N ILE A 2 2.96 1.10 -22.17
CA ILE A 2 2.47 -0.15 -21.52
C ILE A 2 3.22 -0.53 -20.23
N ARG A 3 4.48 -0.11 -20.08
CA ARG A 3 5.39 -0.52 -18.99
C ARG A 3 5.11 0.13 -17.61
N LEU A 4 4.26 1.15 -17.53
CA LEU A 4 3.92 1.85 -16.28
C LEU A 4 2.71 1.25 -15.53
N MET A 5 1.84 0.53 -16.23
CA MET A 5 0.57 0.05 -15.65
C MET A 5 0.74 -1.20 -14.78
N CYS A 6 1.68 -2.11 -15.13
CA CYS A 6 1.82 -3.39 -14.41
C CYS A 6 2.22 -3.24 -12.94
N ASN A 7 2.93 -2.17 -12.58
CA ASN A 7 3.27 -1.88 -11.19
C ASN A 7 2.02 -1.54 -10.37
N THR A 8 1.06 -0.83 -10.99
CA THR A 8 -0.19 -0.45 -10.32
C THR A 8 -1.04 -1.70 -10.06
N ASP A 9 -1.16 -2.58 -11.06
CA ASP A 9 -1.90 -3.83 -10.92
C ASP A 9 -1.30 -4.73 -9.83
N ALA A 10 0.03 -4.84 -9.78
CA ALA A 10 0.72 -5.60 -8.74
C ALA A 10 0.49 -4.99 -7.36
N ILE A 11 0.58 -3.66 -7.22
CA ILE A 11 0.31 -2.97 -5.95
C ILE A 11 -1.13 -3.22 -5.51
N ILE A 12 -2.12 -3.09 -6.41
CA ILE A 12 -3.52 -3.36 -6.09
C ILE A 12 -3.70 -4.80 -5.62
N ALA A 13 -3.18 -5.78 -6.37
CA ALA A 13 -3.28 -7.19 -6.01
C ALA A 13 -2.67 -7.47 -4.62
N LEU A 14 -1.47 -6.93 -4.35
CA LEU A 14 -0.82 -7.07 -3.05
C LEU A 14 -1.58 -6.35 -1.93
N SER A 15 -2.20 -5.20 -2.19
CA SER A 15 -3.05 -4.52 -1.22
C SER A 15 -4.27 -5.36 -0.83
N TYR A 16 -4.86 -6.11 -1.77
CA TYR A 16 -5.94 -7.03 -1.44
C TYR A 16 -5.47 -8.19 -0.57
N VAL A 17 -4.27 -8.72 -0.83
CA VAL A 17 -3.65 -9.75 0.02
C VAL A 17 -3.39 -9.21 1.42
N ASP A 18 -2.83 -8.00 1.52
CA ASP A 18 -2.54 -7.29 2.77
C ASP A 18 -3.81 -7.06 3.60
N LEU A 19 -4.91 -6.67 2.95
CA LEU A 19 -6.21 -6.49 3.61
C LEU A 19 -6.86 -7.79 4.05
N ALA A 20 -6.65 -8.89 3.31
CA ALA A 20 -7.24 -10.20 3.61
C ALA A 20 -6.42 -10.98 4.65
N ALA A 21 -5.12 -10.79 4.73
CA ALA A 21 -4.20 -11.54 5.59
C ALA A 21 -4.60 -11.58 7.09
N PRO A 22 -5.10 -10.47 7.70
CA PRO A 22 -5.54 -10.49 9.09
C PRO A 22 -6.69 -11.47 9.37
N LEU A 23 -7.55 -11.76 8.38
CA LEU A 23 -8.63 -12.75 8.52
C LEU A 23 -8.09 -14.17 8.76
N PHE A 24 -6.85 -14.42 8.35
CA PHE A 24 -6.14 -15.69 8.52
C PHE A 24 -5.11 -15.65 9.66
N GLY A 25 -5.08 -14.57 10.46
CA GLY A 25 -4.09 -14.36 11.50
C GLY A 25 -2.67 -14.11 10.98
N ILE A 26 -2.54 -13.76 9.68
CA ILE A 26 -1.27 -13.49 9.03
C ILE A 26 -0.99 -11.99 9.08
N GLY A 27 0.20 -11.64 9.55
CA GLY A 27 0.75 -10.30 9.47
C GLY A 27 1.51 -10.10 8.17
N THR A 28 1.51 -8.85 7.71
CA THR A 28 2.05 -8.45 6.40
C THR A 28 2.95 -7.23 6.55
N CYS A 29 3.98 -7.15 5.73
CA CYS A 29 4.89 -6.00 5.70
C CYS A 29 5.34 -5.71 4.27
N TRP A 30 5.11 -4.47 3.83
CA TRP A 30 5.56 -4.00 2.52
C TRP A 30 7.08 -3.84 2.51
N ALA A 31 7.77 -4.63 1.70
CA ALA A 31 9.22 -4.63 1.65
C ALA A 31 9.74 -3.72 0.53
N GLY A 32 9.66 -2.41 0.79
CA GLY A 32 10.15 -1.38 -0.13
C GLY A 32 11.64 -1.52 -0.46
N PHE A 33 12.47 -1.84 0.54
CA PHE A 33 13.91 -2.06 0.34
C PHE A 33 14.22 -3.28 -0.52
N VAL A 34 13.46 -4.37 -0.39
CA VAL A 34 13.61 -5.54 -1.26
C VAL A 34 13.22 -5.19 -2.70
N THR A 35 12.16 -4.41 -2.86
CA THR A 35 11.73 -3.92 -4.18
C THR A 35 12.80 -3.05 -4.83
N LEU A 36 13.43 -2.15 -4.06
CA LEU A 36 14.54 -1.32 -4.53
C LEU A 36 15.77 -2.17 -4.88
N ALA A 37 16.15 -3.12 -4.00
CA ALA A 37 17.27 -4.02 -4.27
C ALA A 37 17.03 -4.87 -5.53
N ALA A 38 15.81 -5.38 -5.74
CA ALA A 38 15.47 -6.13 -6.95
C ALA A 38 15.56 -5.26 -8.22
N ALA A 39 15.42 -3.94 -8.10
CA ALA A 39 15.56 -3.00 -9.21
C ALA A 39 17.02 -2.61 -9.48
N GLU A 40 17.88 -2.53 -8.47
CA GLU A 40 19.22 -1.94 -8.58
C GLU A 40 20.38 -2.93 -8.36
N TYR A 41 20.18 -4.01 -7.61
CA TYR A 41 21.24 -4.94 -7.20
C TYR A 41 21.31 -6.18 -8.10
N GLN A 42 22.36 -6.27 -8.92
CA GLN A 42 22.51 -7.32 -9.94
C GLN A 42 22.48 -8.75 -9.38
N PRO A 43 23.19 -9.09 -8.29
CA PRO A 43 23.14 -10.45 -7.75
C PRO A 43 21.74 -10.91 -7.34
N LEU A 44 20.89 -9.98 -6.88
CA LEU A 44 19.49 -10.31 -6.58
C LEU A 44 18.65 -10.49 -7.85
N LYS A 45 18.91 -9.72 -8.91
CA LYS A 45 18.25 -9.94 -10.22
C LYS A 45 18.60 -11.31 -10.78
N ASP A 46 19.86 -11.68 -10.70
CA ASP A 46 20.37 -12.97 -11.18
C ASP A 46 19.78 -14.11 -10.33
N PHE A 47 19.71 -13.94 -9.01
CA PHE A 47 19.07 -14.90 -8.10
C PHE A 47 17.58 -15.08 -8.40
N LEU A 48 16.86 -13.99 -8.68
CA LEU A 48 15.43 -14.05 -9.03
C LEU A 48 15.18 -14.67 -10.42
N ALA A 49 16.18 -14.66 -11.30
CA ALA A 49 16.19 -15.31 -12.62
C ALA A 49 14.87 -15.13 -13.41
N LEU A 50 14.33 -13.90 -13.40
CA LEU A 50 13.05 -13.63 -14.06
C LEU A 50 13.20 -13.80 -15.58
N PRO A 51 12.24 -14.47 -16.25
CA PRO A 51 12.30 -14.67 -17.69
C PRO A 51 12.19 -13.33 -18.43
N GLU A 52 12.67 -13.31 -19.67
CA GLU A 52 12.65 -12.11 -20.51
C GLU A 52 11.23 -11.54 -20.62
N GLY A 53 11.12 -10.20 -20.54
CA GLY A 53 9.85 -9.50 -20.56
C GLY A 53 9.12 -9.44 -19.21
N ARG A 54 9.58 -10.16 -18.15
CA ARG A 54 9.05 -10.00 -16.78
C ARG A 54 9.92 -9.08 -15.95
N ARG A 55 9.30 -8.44 -14.96
CA ARG A 55 9.96 -7.54 -14.01
C ARG A 55 9.48 -7.83 -12.61
N PHE A 56 10.37 -7.69 -11.65
CA PHE A 56 10.01 -7.59 -10.25
C PHE A 56 9.21 -6.31 -10.01
N ALA A 57 7.96 -6.43 -9.52
CA ALA A 57 7.09 -5.27 -9.31
C ALA A 57 7.20 -4.74 -7.88
N VAL A 58 6.93 -5.59 -6.88
CA VAL A 58 6.83 -5.22 -5.46
C VAL A 58 6.98 -6.48 -4.59
N ALA A 59 7.53 -6.31 -3.39
CA ALA A 59 7.67 -7.35 -2.38
C ALA A 59 6.72 -7.15 -1.19
N LEU A 60 6.07 -8.23 -0.74
CA LEU A 60 5.32 -8.31 0.52
C LEU A 60 5.85 -9.48 1.34
N LEU A 61 6.15 -9.23 2.61
CA LEU A 61 6.49 -10.28 3.57
C LEU A 61 5.22 -10.75 4.26
N LEU A 62 5.09 -12.06 4.46
CA LEU A 62 3.96 -12.67 5.17
C LEU A 62 4.49 -13.56 6.30
N GLY A 63 3.82 -13.56 7.43
CA GLY A 63 4.14 -14.45 8.54
C GLY A 63 3.16 -14.35 9.69
N TYR A 64 3.22 -15.32 10.60
CA TYR A 64 2.49 -15.25 11.86
C TYR A 64 3.21 -14.33 12.83
N SER A 65 2.50 -13.33 13.33
CA SER A 65 3.07 -12.41 14.31
C SER A 65 3.33 -13.14 15.62
N ALA A 66 4.55 -13.07 16.13
CA ALA A 66 4.88 -13.52 17.48
C ALA A 66 4.26 -12.62 18.56
N TYR A 67 3.79 -11.42 18.19
CA TYR A 67 3.26 -10.42 19.10
C TYR A 67 1.81 -10.06 18.75
N PRO A 68 0.92 -9.88 19.74
CA PRO A 68 -0.41 -9.38 19.50
C PRO A 68 -0.36 -7.92 19.04
N ILE A 69 -1.23 -7.55 18.10
CA ILE A 69 -1.40 -6.16 17.68
C ILE A 69 -2.06 -5.40 18.83
N THR A 70 -1.35 -4.41 19.39
CA THR A 70 -1.79 -3.69 20.61
C THR A 70 -2.65 -2.47 20.30
N ALA A 71 -2.38 -1.75 19.21
CA ALA A 71 -3.22 -0.65 18.73
C ALA A 71 -2.82 -0.24 17.30
N ILE A 72 -3.82 0.07 16.46
CA ILE A 72 -3.60 0.81 15.21
C ILE A 72 -3.78 2.29 15.56
N PRO A 73 -2.75 3.15 15.42
CA PRO A 73 -2.89 4.57 15.73
C PRO A 73 -3.96 5.19 14.83
N ARG A 74 -4.91 5.90 15.44
CA ARG A 74 -5.96 6.58 14.69
C ARG A 74 -5.36 7.74 13.90
N ARG A 75 -5.73 7.84 12.63
CA ARG A 75 -5.33 8.97 11.79
C ARG A 75 -6.05 10.24 12.27
N ASN A 76 -5.34 11.37 12.27
CA ASN A 76 -5.96 12.67 12.50
C ASN A 76 -7.07 12.91 11.45
N PRO A 77 -8.18 13.60 11.79
CA PRO A 77 -9.21 13.93 10.82
C PRO A 77 -8.62 14.64 9.61
N LEU A 78 -9.09 14.25 8.42
CA LEU A 78 -8.60 14.81 7.18
C LEU A 78 -9.06 16.28 7.05
N VAL A 79 -8.12 17.23 7.06
CA VAL A 79 -8.38 18.64 6.77
C VAL A 79 -8.15 18.87 5.28
N VAL A 80 -9.19 18.72 4.47
CA VAL A 80 -9.13 18.97 3.02
C VAL A 80 -10.26 19.88 2.55
N SER A 81 -9.91 20.76 1.62
CA SER A 81 -10.87 21.57 0.86
C SER A 81 -10.85 21.07 -0.57
N TRP A 82 -11.91 20.40 -0.99
CA TRP A 82 -12.09 20.01 -2.38
C TRP A 82 -12.39 21.26 -3.22
N LYS A 83 -11.75 21.39 -4.38
CA LYS A 83 -12.10 22.40 -5.40
C LYS A 83 -12.56 21.65 -6.64
N GLN A 84 -13.76 21.94 -7.12
CA GLN A 84 -14.22 21.44 -8.42
C GLN A 84 -13.66 22.32 -9.53
N ALA A 85 -13.25 21.72 -10.65
CA ALA A 85 -12.82 22.44 -11.83
C ALA A 85 -13.97 23.25 -12.50
N TYR A 86 -15.22 22.91 -12.20
CA TYR A 86 -16.41 23.59 -12.69
C TYR A 86 -17.12 24.34 -11.55
N GLY A 87 -16.58 25.51 -11.18
CA GLY A 87 -17.30 26.69 -10.65
C GLY A 87 -18.21 26.59 -9.41
N GLY A 88 -18.41 25.43 -8.79
CA GLY A 88 -19.27 25.29 -7.61
C GLY A 88 -18.52 25.56 -6.30
N VAL A 89 -19.01 26.50 -5.49
CA VAL A 89 -18.51 26.74 -4.13
C VAL A 89 -18.85 25.53 -3.25
N LEU A 90 -17.84 24.75 -2.86
CA LEU A 90 -18.01 23.66 -1.92
C LEU A 90 -18.00 24.20 -0.49
N LYS A 91 -19.10 23.99 0.24
CA LYS A 91 -19.14 24.19 1.68
C LYS A 91 -18.18 23.18 2.32
N THR A 92 -17.17 23.67 3.03
CA THR A 92 -16.31 22.82 3.84
C THR A 92 -17.18 22.16 4.91
N ASN A 93 -17.14 20.82 4.99
CA ASN A 93 -17.78 20.10 6.08
C ASN A 93 -16.96 20.37 7.35
N LYS A 94 -17.31 21.43 8.08
CA LYS A 94 -16.91 21.56 9.48
C LYS A 94 -17.54 20.38 10.21
N ASN A 95 -16.72 19.37 10.53
CA ASN A 95 -17.08 18.27 11.43
C ASN A 95 -17.74 18.87 12.68
N LYS A 96 -19.07 18.83 12.76
CA LYS A 96 -19.82 19.25 13.95
C LYS A 96 -19.94 18.16 15.00
N ASN A 97 -19.50 16.93 14.72
CA ASN A 97 -19.72 15.81 15.62
C ASN A 97 -18.41 15.05 15.86
N ASN A 98 -17.64 15.46 16.87
CA ASN A 98 -16.71 14.57 17.56
C ASN A 98 -16.60 14.91 19.05
N GLU A 99 -17.71 15.32 19.66
CA GLU A 99 -17.98 14.97 21.05
C GLU A 99 -18.67 13.61 21.04
N ILE A 100 -17.87 12.54 21.18
CA ILE A 100 -18.37 11.27 21.69
C ILE A 100 -17.74 11.15 23.06
N LYS A 101 -18.59 11.19 24.09
CA LYS A 101 -18.27 10.93 25.49
C LYS A 101 -17.55 9.60 25.66
#